data_AF-A0A6N8H983-F1
#
_entry.id   AF-A0A6N8H983-F1
#
_cell.length_a   1.000
_cell.length_b   1.000
_cell.length_c   1.000
_cell.angle_alpha   90.00
_cell.angle_beta   90.00
_cell.angle_gamma   90.00
#
_symmetry.space_group_name_H-M   'P 1'
#
loop_
_entity.id
_entity.type
_entity.pdbx_description
1 polymer ?
#
loop_
_entity_poly.entity_id
_entity_poly.type
_entity_poly.pdbx_seq_one_letter_code
_entity_poly.pdbx_strand_id
1 'polypeptide(L)'
;MNLQPLKIPSGWTVEWNLLTETDPTEETIHEFTGSLLLVNSSTRLKAIDVCWQPEAAINGAYQLQVILLLPKFNSITNTMEYEGIWEAPELEFTTQNRQELVEKLNDLLFTLKPYIDTRILLKPGVVDEPNESLRQDLLANGLTKEVIANIMASNHKKLQELILDHKDISKEIVEELLQRGAGKGVKNKAKQLLSSKAFKRG
;
A
#
# COMPACT_ATOMS: atom_id res chain seq x y z
N MET A 1 -7.63 7.43 34.84
CA MET A 1 -6.98 7.56 33.53
C MET A 1 -8.03 7.31 32.48
N ASN A 2 -8.32 8.31 31.63
CA ASN A 2 -9.34 8.22 30.58
C ASN A 2 -8.66 8.05 29.23
N LEU A 3 -9.23 7.21 28.36
CA LEU A 3 -8.78 7.07 26.98
C LEU A 3 -9.05 8.36 26.20
N GLN A 4 -8.17 8.67 25.25
CA GLN A 4 -8.29 9.81 24.36
C GLN A 4 -9.53 9.64 23.45
N PRO A 5 -10.50 10.56 23.47
CA PRO A 5 -11.63 10.52 22.56
C PRO A 5 -11.19 10.69 21.12
N LEU A 6 -11.60 9.74 20.27
CA LEU A 6 -11.37 9.75 18.83
C LEU A 6 -12.70 9.55 18.08
N LYS A 7 -12.84 10.21 16.94
CA LYS A 7 -14.00 10.08 16.04
C LYS A 7 -13.71 8.94 15.05
N ILE A 8 -13.93 7.70 15.48
CA ILE A 8 -13.65 6.51 14.66
C ILE A 8 -14.90 6.19 13.82
N PRO A 9 -14.87 6.40 12.48
CA PRO A 9 -16.00 6.03 11.64
C PRO A 9 -16.08 4.51 11.44
N SER A 10 -17.22 4.04 10.94
CA SER A 10 -17.42 2.62 10.62
C SER A 10 -16.36 2.10 9.64
N GLY A 11 -15.94 0.85 9.84
CA GLY A 11 -14.95 0.18 8.98
C GLY A 11 -13.51 0.27 9.50
N TRP A 12 -13.32 0.84 10.68
CA TRP A 12 -12.08 0.73 11.47
C TRP A 12 -12.27 -0.24 12.63
N THR A 13 -11.22 -0.98 12.95
CA THR A 13 -11.09 -1.83 14.13
C THR A 13 -9.97 -1.28 15.00
N VAL A 14 -10.20 -1.23 16.32
CA VAL A 14 -9.16 -0.90 17.29
C VAL A 14 -8.48 -2.20 17.70
N GLU A 15 -7.23 -2.39 17.29
CA GLU A 15 -6.41 -3.55 17.65
C GLU A 15 -5.71 -3.34 18.99
N TRP A 16 -5.28 -2.10 19.25
CA TRP A 16 -4.58 -1.73 20.47
C TRP A 16 -4.91 -0.29 20.85
N ASN A 17 -5.09 -0.01 22.13
CA ASN A 17 -5.34 1.34 22.61
C ASN A 17 -4.88 1.56 24.06
N LEU A 18 -3.77 2.28 24.18
CA LEU A 18 -3.24 2.87 25.41
C LEU A 18 -3.18 4.41 25.32
N LEU A 19 -3.73 5.00 24.25
CA LEU A 19 -3.71 6.43 24.04
C LEU A 19 -4.71 7.11 24.98
N THR A 20 -4.19 7.91 25.90
CA THR A 20 -4.97 8.58 26.93
C THR A 20 -5.00 10.09 26.75
N GLU A 21 -5.89 10.76 27.49
CA GLU A 21 -5.97 12.22 27.54
C GLU A 21 -4.83 12.86 28.39
N THR A 22 -3.79 12.08 28.71
CA THR A 22 -2.65 12.52 29.52
C THR A 22 -1.58 13.15 28.63
N ASP A 23 -1.06 14.31 29.05
CA ASP A 23 0.09 14.93 28.39
C ASP A 23 1.41 14.35 28.93
N PRO A 24 2.47 14.27 28.09
CA PRO A 24 3.77 13.76 28.51
C PRO A 24 4.45 14.76 29.46
N THR A 25 4.61 14.36 30.72
CA THR A 25 5.33 15.10 31.77
C THR A 25 6.30 14.17 32.48
N GLU A 26 7.23 14.68 33.30
CA GLU A 26 8.19 13.82 34.02
C GLU A 26 7.49 12.74 34.87
N GLU A 27 6.33 13.06 35.45
CA GLU A 27 5.53 12.10 36.22
C GLU A 27 4.82 11.05 35.36
N THR A 28 4.38 11.39 34.14
CA THR A 28 3.52 10.53 33.30
C THR A 28 4.29 9.84 32.17
N ILE A 29 5.54 10.20 31.93
CA ILE A 29 6.31 9.73 30.77
C ILE A 29 6.47 8.20 30.71
N HIS A 30 6.40 7.54 31.86
CA HIS A 30 6.44 6.07 31.95
C HIS A 30 5.24 5.38 31.27
N GLU A 31 4.13 6.10 31.03
CA GLU A 31 2.97 5.62 30.28
C GLU A 31 3.21 5.59 28.76
N PHE A 32 4.25 6.29 28.28
CA PHE A 32 4.54 6.50 26.87
C PHE A 32 5.53 5.45 26.34
N THR A 33 5.10 4.19 26.38
CA THR A 33 5.88 3.00 26.02
C THR A 33 5.19 2.18 24.93
N GLY A 34 5.98 1.62 24.00
CA GLY A 34 5.48 0.89 22.83
C GLY A 34 4.46 1.65 21.96
N SER A 35 3.57 0.90 21.31
CA SER A 35 2.42 1.46 20.59
C SER A 35 1.36 1.98 21.58
N LEU A 36 0.98 3.23 21.40
CA LEU A 36 -0.10 3.90 22.11
C LEU A 36 -1.46 3.65 21.44
N LEU A 37 -1.50 3.54 20.12
CA LEU A 37 -2.72 3.26 19.38
C LEU A 37 -2.40 2.45 18.14
N LEU A 38 -3.15 1.38 17.90
CA LEU A 38 -3.17 0.69 16.62
C LEU A 38 -4.62 0.50 16.18
N VAL A 39 -4.97 1.14 15.07
CA VAL A 39 -6.26 0.96 14.41
C VAL A 39 -6.04 0.47 12.99
N ASN A 40 -6.89 -0.40 12.50
CA ASN A 40 -6.81 -0.88 11.13
C ASN A 40 -8.15 -0.83 10.42
N SER A 41 -8.10 -0.92 9.10
CA SER A 41 -9.28 -1.03 8.25
C SER A 41 -8.99 -2.02 7.13
N SER A 42 -9.63 -3.18 7.21
CA SER A 42 -9.57 -4.22 6.16
C SER A 42 -10.16 -3.77 4.83
N THR A 43 -11.13 -2.85 4.85
CA THR A 43 -11.75 -2.30 3.63
C THR A 43 -10.88 -1.23 2.98
N ARG A 44 -10.07 -0.52 3.77
CA ARG A 44 -9.12 0.48 3.25
C ARG A 44 -7.72 -0.09 3.01
N LEU A 45 -7.44 -1.29 3.51
CA LEU A 45 -6.11 -1.90 3.49
C LEU A 45 -5.04 -0.99 4.12
N LYS A 46 -5.39 -0.40 5.28
CA LYS A 46 -4.52 0.52 6.02
C LYS A 46 -4.60 0.29 7.52
N ALA A 47 -3.47 0.49 8.19
CA ALA A 47 -3.40 0.67 9.63
C ALA A 47 -2.86 2.06 9.95
N ILE A 48 -3.22 2.59 11.12
CA ILE A 48 -2.60 3.76 11.72
C ILE A 48 -2.01 3.28 13.04
N ASP A 49 -0.69 3.38 13.16
CA ASP A 49 0.03 3.17 14.40
C ASP A 49 0.44 4.52 14.98
N VAL A 50 0.38 4.62 16.30
CA VAL A 50 0.91 5.74 17.06
C VAL A 50 1.78 5.19 18.17
N CYS A 51 3.03 5.64 18.25
CA CYS A 51 3.93 5.36 19.37
C CYS A 51 4.58 6.65 19.87
N TRP A 52 5.28 6.59 21.01
CA TRP A 52 6.12 7.68 21.50
C TRP A 52 7.59 7.32 21.32
N GLN A 53 8.37 8.19 20.70
CA GLN A 53 9.78 7.95 20.41
C GLN A 53 10.66 9.17 20.69
N PRO A 54 11.84 9.00 21.33
CA PRO A 54 12.31 7.76 21.95
C PRO A 54 11.42 7.33 23.12
N GLU A 55 11.31 6.03 23.31
CA GLU A 55 10.43 5.42 24.31
C GLU A 55 10.66 5.99 25.72
N ALA A 56 9.58 6.37 26.42
CA ALA A 56 9.59 6.95 27.76
C ALA A 56 10.57 8.14 27.95
N ALA A 57 10.99 8.80 26.88
CA ALA A 57 11.86 9.96 26.95
C ALA A 57 11.05 11.26 26.97
N ILE A 58 11.27 12.13 27.95
CA ILE A 58 10.51 13.39 28.10
C ILE A 58 10.67 14.33 26.90
N ASN A 59 11.79 14.22 26.20
CA ASN A 59 12.09 14.95 24.96
C ASN A 59 11.69 14.18 23.70
N GLY A 60 11.00 13.04 23.85
CA GLY A 60 10.42 12.30 22.73
C GLY A 60 9.26 13.04 22.08
N ALA A 61 8.60 12.35 21.16
CA ALA A 61 7.45 12.85 20.44
C ALA A 61 6.55 11.69 20.02
N TYR A 62 5.28 11.97 19.81
CA TYR A 62 4.40 11.05 19.12
C TYR A 62 4.90 10.83 17.69
N GLN A 63 4.97 9.58 17.28
CA GLN A 63 5.18 9.14 15.91
C GLN A 63 3.91 8.47 15.44
N LEU A 64 3.27 9.05 14.42
CA LEU A 64 2.12 8.47 13.75
C LEU A 64 2.58 7.95 12.40
N GLN A 65 2.25 6.70 12.10
CA GLN A 65 2.51 6.08 10.81
C GLN A 65 1.23 5.51 10.20
N VAL A 66 1.04 5.74 8.89
CA VAL A 66 0.01 5.06 8.11
C VAL A 66 0.66 3.91 7.35
N ILE A 67 0.24 2.69 7.68
CA ILE A 67 0.85 1.45 7.18
C ILE A 67 -0.09 0.82 6.17
N LEU A 68 0.45 0.37 5.03
CA LEU A 68 -0.30 -0.39 4.05
C LEU A 68 -0.48 -1.82 4.53
N LEU A 69 -1.68 -2.37 4.35
CA LEU A 69 -2.00 -3.76 4.69
C LEU A 69 -2.17 -4.59 3.43
N LEU A 70 -1.44 -5.69 3.36
CA LEU A 70 -1.53 -6.66 2.28
C LEU A 70 -2.41 -7.83 2.73
N PRO A 71 -3.56 -8.09 2.05
CA PRO A 71 -4.36 -9.27 2.32
C PRO A 71 -3.56 -10.54 2.09
N LYS A 72 -3.71 -11.50 2.99
CA LYS A 72 -3.10 -12.82 2.91
C LYS A 72 -4.13 -13.86 3.33
N PHE A 73 -4.53 -14.70 2.39
CA PHE A 73 -5.48 -15.76 2.67
C PHE A 73 -4.75 -16.94 3.30
N ASN A 74 -5.09 -17.26 4.54
CA ASN A 74 -4.56 -18.42 5.22
C ASN A 74 -5.45 -19.64 4.94
N SER A 75 -4.89 -20.62 4.23
CA SER A 75 -5.62 -21.84 3.85
C SER A 75 -5.87 -22.80 5.02
N ILE A 76 -5.08 -22.71 6.09
CA ILE A 76 -5.21 -23.56 7.28
C ILE A 76 -6.38 -23.11 8.13
N THR A 77 -6.47 -21.80 8.40
CA THR A 77 -7.56 -21.21 9.20
C THR A 77 -8.77 -20.85 8.35
N ASN A 78 -8.64 -20.85 7.02
CA ASN A 78 -9.66 -20.41 6.08
C ASN A 78 -10.12 -18.96 6.34
N THR A 79 -9.18 -18.10 6.76
CA THR A 79 -9.43 -16.68 7.07
C THR A 79 -8.56 -15.76 6.23
N MET A 80 -9.05 -14.53 6.04
CA MET A 80 -8.23 -13.44 5.51
C MET A 80 -7.45 -12.80 6.66
N GLU A 81 -6.13 -12.81 6.53
CA GLU A 81 -5.20 -12.10 7.39
C GLU A 81 -4.65 -10.88 6.65
N TYR A 82 -3.99 -9.98 7.39
CA TYR A 82 -3.46 -8.73 6.85
C TYR A 82 -2.04 -8.52 7.35
N GLU A 83 -1.11 -8.35 6.41
CA GLU A 83 0.31 -8.15 6.68
C GLU A 83 0.67 -6.69 6.46
N GLY A 84 1.27 -6.03 7.47
CA GLY A 84 1.64 -4.62 7.41
C GLY A 84 3.01 -4.39 6.73
N ILE A 85 3.10 -3.40 5.84
CA ILE A 85 4.36 -2.95 5.25
C ILE A 85 4.95 -1.83 6.12
N TRP A 86 5.64 -2.21 7.20
CA TRP A 86 6.17 -1.27 8.20
C TRP A 86 7.38 -0.47 7.72
N GLU A 87 8.21 -1.05 6.86
CA GLU A 87 9.45 -0.45 6.36
C GLU A 87 9.22 0.71 5.36
N ALA A 88 8.00 0.86 4.87
CA ALA A 88 7.63 1.87 3.88
C ALA A 88 6.24 2.43 4.18
N PRO A 89 6.07 3.18 5.28
CA PRO A 89 4.80 3.78 5.62
C PRO A 89 4.34 4.74 4.51
N GLU A 90 3.03 4.79 4.25
CA GLU A 90 2.45 5.71 3.29
C GLU A 90 2.57 7.16 3.76
N LEU A 91 2.50 7.37 5.07
CA LEU A 91 2.59 8.66 5.72
C LEU A 91 3.24 8.52 7.09
N GLU A 92 4.09 9.49 7.42
CA GLU A 92 4.65 9.68 8.74
C GLU A 92 4.33 11.08 9.24
N PHE A 93 4.03 11.21 10.53
CA PHE A 93 3.75 12.47 11.19
C PHE A 93 4.29 12.46 12.61
N THR A 94 5.00 13.51 12.99
CA THR A 94 5.62 13.65 14.30
C THR A 94 5.12 14.91 15.00
N THR A 95 4.77 14.81 16.27
CA THR A 95 4.46 15.98 17.11
C THR A 95 4.70 15.68 18.59
N GLN A 96 5.03 16.71 19.37
CA GLN A 96 5.02 16.63 20.85
C GLN A 96 3.66 17.02 21.43
N ASN A 97 2.77 17.59 20.62
CA ASN A 97 1.48 18.10 21.05
C ASN A 97 0.38 17.06 20.83
N ARG A 98 -0.20 16.58 21.94
CA ARG A 98 -1.28 15.60 21.91
C ARG A 98 -2.49 16.07 21.10
N GLN A 99 -2.85 17.36 21.17
CA GLN A 99 -4.01 17.86 20.44
C GLN A 99 -3.77 17.88 18.93
N GLU A 100 -2.57 18.22 18.48
CA GLU A 100 -2.20 18.12 17.05
C GLU A 100 -2.26 16.67 16.57
N LEU A 101 -1.78 15.72 17.39
CA LEU A 101 -1.91 14.29 17.10
C LEU A 101 -3.39 13.89 16.95
N VAL A 102 -4.25 14.31 17.89
CA VAL A 102 -5.68 13.97 17.89
C VAL A 102 -6.39 14.56 16.66
N GLU A 103 -6.09 15.80 16.31
CA GLU A 103 -6.60 16.44 15.09
C GLU A 103 -6.17 15.65 13.85
N LYS A 104 -4.89 15.28 13.78
CA LYS A 104 -4.34 14.50 12.66
C LYS A 104 -4.96 13.10 12.55
N LEU A 105 -5.11 12.39 13.68
CA LEU A 105 -5.76 11.08 13.74
C LEU A 105 -7.19 11.16 13.23
N ASN A 106 -7.97 12.12 13.74
CA ASN A 106 -9.35 12.29 13.31
C ASN A 106 -9.42 12.61 11.81
N ASP A 107 -8.58 13.51 11.29
CA ASP A 107 -8.53 13.77 9.85
C ASP A 107 -8.25 12.48 9.04
N LEU A 108 -7.20 11.74 9.38
CA LEU A 108 -6.80 10.53 8.67
C LEU A 108 -7.87 9.43 8.71
N LEU A 109 -8.51 9.21 9.86
CA LEU A 109 -9.59 8.22 10.01
C LEU A 109 -10.75 8.45 9.03
N PHE A 110 -11.01 9.70 8.64
CA PHE A 110 -12.05 10.05 7.68
C PHE A 110 -11.54 10.13 6.23
N THR A 111 -10.33 10.64 6.00
CA THR A 111 -9.87 11.04 4.67
C THR A 111 -8.99 10.00 3.97
N LEU A 112 -8.42 9.03 4.69
CA LEU A 112 -7.54 8.03 4.09
C LEU A 112 -8.24 7.22 3.00
N LYS A 113 -7.76 7.36 1.77
CA LYS A 113 -8.26 6.59 0.63
C LYS A 113 -7.89 5.12 0.77
N PRO A 114 -8.75 4.18 0.32
CA PRO A 114 -8.38 2.77 0.25
C PRO A 114 -7.11 2.57 -0.59
N TYR A 115 -6.21 1.71 -0.13
CA TYR A 115 -5.11 1.19 -0.92
C TYR A 115 -5.63 0.11 -1.88
N ILE A 116 -5.07 0.08 -3.10
CA ILE A 116 -5.36 -0.94 -4.10
C ILE A 116 -4.17 -1.89 -4.16
N ASP A 117 -4.40 -3.16 -3.82
CA ASP A 117 -3.36 -4.17 -3.93
C ASP A 117 -2.93 -4.34 -5.39
N THR A 118 -1.69 -3.91 -5.65
CA THR A 118 -1.11 -3.92 -7.00
C THR A 118 -0.55 -5.27 -7.40
N ARG A 119 -0.41 -6.21 -6.45
CA ARG A 119 0.15 -7.55 -6.70
C ARG A 119 -0.65 -8.32 -7.75
N ILE A 120 -0.02 -9.31 -8.36
CA ILE A 120 -0.70 -10.31 -9.17
C ILE A 120 -1.25 -11.38 -8.23
N LEU A 121 -2.57 -11.53 -8.24
CA LEU A 121 -3.29 -12.42 -7.34
C LEU A 121 -4.09 -13.44 -8.16
N LEU A 122 -4.09 -14.70 -7.72
CA LEU A 122 -5.00 -15.73 -8.25
C LEU A 122 -6.44 -15.48 -7.80
N LYS A 123 -6.60 -15.06 -6.55
CA LYS A 123 -7.84 -14.67 -5.89
C LYS A 123 -7.50 -13.71 -4.74
N PRO A 124 -8.48 -13.02 -4.13
CA PRO A 124 -8.20 -12.12 -3.01
C PRO A 124 -7.32 -12.79 -1.95
N GLY A 125 -6.20 -12.14 -1.59
CA GLY A 125 -5.25 -12.64 -0.59
C GLY A 125 -4.34 -13.80 -1.01
N VAL A 126 -4.45 -14.34 -2.23
CA VAL A 126 -3.55 -15.40 -2.72
C VAL A 126 -2.73 -14.87 -3.88
N VAL A 127 -1.44 -14.66 -3.61
CA VAL A 127 -0.47 -14.18 -4.60
C VAL A 127 -0.21 -15.25 -5.66
N ASP A 128 -0.20 -14.83 -6.92
CA ASP A 128 0.27 -15.63 -8.04
C ASP A 128 1.79 -15.48 -8.15
N GLU A 129 2.54 -16.20 -7.32
CA GLU A 129 3.99 -16.00 -7.16
C GLU A 129 4.79 -15.98 -8.48
N PRO A 130 4.55 -16.88 -9.47
CA PRO A 130 5.23 -16.79 -10.75
C PRO A 130 5.01 -15.46 -11.47
N ASN A 131 3.78 -14.97 -11.53
CA ASN A 131 3.45 -13.72 -12.23
C ASN A 131 3.76 -12.47 -11.40
N GLU A 132 3.67 -12.56 -10.08
CA GLU A 132 4.09 -11.49 -9.19
C GLU A 132 5.60 -11.29 -9.25
N SER A 133 6.40 -12.36 -9.35
CA SER A 133 7.84 -12.25 -9.55
C SER A 133 8.18 -11.46 -10.82
N LEU A 134 7.49 -11.74 -11.93
CA LEU A 134 7.64 -10.98 -13.17
C LEU A 134 7.24 -9.50 -13.02
N ARG A 135 6.23 -9.20 -12.19
CA ARG A 135 5.86 -7.82 -11.86
C ARG A 135 6.98 -7.12 -11.11
N GLN A 136 7.57 -7.78 -10.13
CA GLN A 136 8.68 -7.24 -9.33
C GLN A 136 9.92 -7.01 -10.20
N ASP A 137 10.24 -7.96 -11.09
CA ASP A 137 11.34 -7.81 -12.05
C ASP A 137 11.13 -6.59 -12.96
N LEU A 138 9.90 -6.38 -13.44
CA LEU A 138 9.53 -5.19 -14.23
C LEU A 138 9.70 -3.90 -13.44
N LEU A 139 9.31 -3.88 -12.15
CA LEU A 139 9.46 -2.70 -11.31
C LEU A 139 10.92 -2.38 -10.98
N ALA A 140 11.73 -3.41 -10.72
CA ALA A 140 13.13 -3.25 -10.35
C ALA A 140 14.02 -2.90 -11.55
N ASN A 141 13.79 -3.56 -12.70
CA ASN A 141 14.70 -3.51 -13.85
C ASN A 141 14.14 -2.74 -15.06
N GLY A 142 12.84 -2.42 -15.07
CA GLY A 142 12.18 -1.80 -16.21
C GLY A 142 12.03 -2.75 -17.41
N LEU A 143 11.87 -2.16 -18.61
CA LEU A 143 11.62 -2.89 -19.86
C LEU A 143 12.89 -3.47 -20.50
N THR A 144 13.56 -4.40 -19.82
CA THR A 144 14.66 -5.17 -20.42
C THR A 144 14.13 -6.24 -21.38
N LYS A 145 14.96 -6.67 -22.34
CA LYS A 145 14.58 -7.74 -23.30
C LYS A 145 14.15 -9.02 -22.59
N GLU A 146 14.82 -9.37 -21.50
CA GLU A 146 14.52 -10.56 -20.69
C GLU A 146 13.17 -10.42 -19.97
N VAL A 147 12.94 -9.28 -19.29
CA VAL A 147 11.66 -9.00 -18.62
C VAL A 147 10.49 -9.04 -19.60
N ILE A 148 10.64 -8.40 -20.76
CA ILE A 148 9.61 -8.42 -21.81
C ILE A 148 9.35 -9.84 -22.28
N ALA A 149 10.41 -10.60 -22.61
CA ALA A 149 10.26 -11.98 -23.09
C ALA A 149 9.54 -12.88 -22.07
N ASN A 150 9.89 -12.77 -20.79
CA ASN A 150 9.28 -13.55 -19.73
C ASN A 150 7.80 -13.17 -19.51
N ILE A 151 7.47 -11.86 -19.53
CA ILE A 151 6.08 -11.40 -19.44
C ILE A 151 5.28 -11.83 -20.68
N MET A 152 5.84 -11.76 -21.88
CA MET A 152 5.19 -12.22 -23.10
C MET A 152 4.92 -13.73 -23.04
N ALA A 153 5.88 -14.52 -22.56
CA ALA A 153 5.76 -15.97 -22.39
C ALA A 153 4.71 -16.36 -21.33
N SER A 154 4.58 -15.59 -20.25
CA SER A 154 3.54 -15.81 -19.23
C SER A 154 2.12 -15.67 -19.79
N ASN A 155 1.97 -14.93 -20.90
CA ASN A 155 0.71 -14.58 -21.50
C ASN A 155 -0.30 -13.95 -20.51
N HIS A 156 0.20 -13.28 -19.47
CA HIS A 156 -0.64 -12.72 -18.41
C HIS A 156 -1.13 -11.31 -18.75
N LYS A 157 -2.45 -11.13 -18.83
CA LYS A 157 -3.10 -9.88 -19.25
C LYS A 157 -2.61 -8.66 -18.46
N LYS A 158 -2.65 -8.70 -17.12
CA LYS A 158 -2.31 -7.54 -16.27
C LYS A 158 -0.84 -7.15 -16.42
N LEU A 159 0.06 -8.11 -16.59
CA LEU A 159 1.50 -7.83 -16.79
C LEU A 159 1.73 -7.17 -18.15
N GLN A 160 1.08 -7.66 -19.20
CA GLN A 160 1.16 -7.03 -20.53
C GLN A 160 0.51 -5.63 -20.55
N GLU A 161 -0.56 -5.41 -19.80
CA GLU A 161 -1.14 -4.08 -19.62
C GLU A 161 -0.20 -3.12 -18.89
N LEU A 162 0.58 -3.61 -17.92
CA LEU A 162 1.63 -2.83 -17.24
C LEU A 162 2.77 -2.46 -18.18
N ILE A 163 3.19 -3.36 -19.08
CA ILE A 163 4.15 -3.02 -20.14
C ILE A 163 3.59 -1.85 -20.98
N LEU A 164 2.33 -1.93 -21.42
CA LEU A 164 1.70 -0.89 -22.23
C LEU A 164 1.57 0.48 -21.53
N ASP A 165 1.54 0.49 -20.20
CA ASP A 165 1.51 1.73 -19.40
C ASP A 165 2.90 2.26 -19.05
N HIS A 166 3.95 1.50 -19.35
CA HIS A 166 5.30 1.87 -19.00
C HIS A 166 5.79 3.05 -19.87
N LYS A 167 6.36 4.07 -19.22
CA LYS A 167 6.80 5.32 -19.87
C LYS A 167 7.82 5.13 -21.00
N ASP A 168 8.67 4.12 -20.88
CA ASP A 168 9.77 3.84 -21.82
C ASP A 168 9.40 2.79 -22.90
N ILE A 169 8.11 2.54 -23.12
CA ILE A 169 7.67 1.55 -24.10
C ILE A 169 8.02 1.95 -25.54
N SER A 170 8.63 1.02 -26.29
CA SER A 170 8.99 1.22 -27.69
C SER A 170 7.87 0.79 -28.64
N LYS A 171 7.88 1.33 -29.87
CA LYS A 171 6.87 1.03 -30.90
C LYS A 171 6.84 -0.47 -31.23
N GLU A 172 8.01 -1.10 -31.28
CA GLU A 172 8.18 -2.52 -31.58
C GLU A 172 7.47 -3.40 -30.54
N ILE A 173 7.59 -3.05 -29.25
CA ILE A 173 6.91 -3.78 -28.15
C ILE A 173 5.39 -3.63 -28.29
N VAL A 174 4.90 -2.44 -28.61
CA VAL A 174 3.46 -2.20 -28.80
C VAL A 174 2.91 -2.99 -30.00
N GLU A 175 3.65 -3.01 -31.12
CA GLU A 175 3.29 -3.79 -32.31
C GLU A 175 3.27 -5.29 -32.01
N GLU A 176 4.24 -5.80 -31.25
CA GLU A 176 4.26 -7.19 -30.80
C GLU A 176 3.02 -7.53 -29.96
N LEU A 177 2.69 -6.69 -28.97
CA LEU A 177 1.51 -6.85 -28.12
C LEU A 177 0.19 -6.71 -28.88
N LEU A 178 0.13 -5.91 -29.95
CA LEU A 178 -1.03 -5.84 -30.83
C LEU A 178 -1.29 -7.19 -31.52
N GLN A 179 -0.23 -7.89 -31.95
CA GLN A 179 -0.36 -9.17 -32.65
C GLN A 179 -0.55 -10.34 -31.68
N ARG A 180 0.27 -10.40 -30.63
CA ARG A 180 0.43 -11.57 -29.75
C ARG A 180 -0.08 -11.37 -28.32
N GLY A 181 -0.65 -10.21 -28.00
CA GLY A 181 -1.14 -9.94 -26.65
C GLY A 181 -2.18 -10.94 -26.17
N ALA A 182 -2.21 -11.15 -24.85
CA ALA A 182 -2.95 -12.20 -24.13
C ALA A 182 -4.46 -12.21 -24.36
N GLY A 183 -5.02 -11.11 -24.86
CA GLY A 183 -6.42 -11.08 -25.25
C GLY A 183 -6.81 -9.79 -25.93
N LYS A 184 -8.08 -9.70 -26.33
CA LYS A 184 -8.65 -8.55 -27.04
C LYS A 184 -8.41 -7.22 -26.31
N GLY A 185 -8.43 -7.20 -24.98
CA GLY A 185 -8.17 -6.00 -24.16
C GLY A 185 -6.77 -5.44 -24.40
N VAL A 186 -5.74 -6.27 -24.25
CA VAL A 186 -4.33 -5.90 -24.50
C VAL A 186 -4.15 -5.40 -25.93
N LYS A 187 -4.66 -6.17 -26.92
CA LYS A 187 -4.54 -5.82 -28.34
C LYS A 187 -5.23 -4.50 -28.67
N ASN A 188 -6.39 -4.23 -28.09
CA ASN A 188 -7.11 -2.97 -28.28
C ASN A 188 -6.34 -1.79 -27.66
N LYS A 189 -5.78 -1.96 -26.46
CA LYS A 189 -4.96 -0.95 -25.79
C LYS A 189 -3.70 -0.63 -26.61
N ALA A 190 -3.02 -1.66 -27.12
CA ALA A 190 -1.88 -1.52 -28.03
C ALA A 190 -2.27 -0.75 -29.31
N LYS A 191 -3.40 -1.11 -29.94
CA LYS A 191 -3.91 -0.41 -31.13
C LYS A 191 -4.18 1.07 -30.84
N GLN A 192 -4.79 1.37 -29.70
CA GLN A 192 -5.06 2.74 -29.28
C GLN A 192 -3.75 3.52 -29.07
N LEU A 193 -2.76 2.90 -28.42
CA LEU A 193 -1.46 3.50 -28.14
C LEU A 193 -0.71 3.85 -29.44
N LEU A 194 -0.69 2.95 -30.43
CA LEU A 194 -0.10 3.22 -31.76
C LEU A 194 -0.78 4.37 -32.49
N SER A 195 -2.09 4.55 -32.27
CA SER A 195 -2.85 5.65 -32.86
C SER A 195 -2.70 6.98 -32.11
N SER A 196 -2.01 6.99 -30.97
CA SER A 196 -1.78 8.19 -30.15
C SER A 196 -0.73 9.10 -30.77
N LYS A 197 -0.69 10.37 -30.33
CA LYS A 197 0.30 11.35 -30.82
C LYS A 197 1.75 10.90 -30.55
N ALA A 198 1.97 10.11 -29.50
CA ALA A 198 3.30 9.63 -29.12
C ALA A 198 3.94 8.73 -30.19
N PHE A 199 3.12 7.95 -30.92
CA PHE A 199 3.59 6.97 -31.91
C PHE A 199 3.25 7.35 -33.37
N LYS A 200 2.44 8.38 -33.59
CA LYS A 200 2.07 8.88 -34.93
C LYS A 200 3.14 9.72 -35.64
N ARG A 201 4.20 10.15 -34.96
CA ARG A 201 5.27 11.01 -35.51
C ARG A 201 6.67 10.38 -35.48
N GLY A 202 6.75 9.07 -35.28
CA GLY A 202 7.98 8.28 -35.36
C GLY A 202 7.96 7.32 -36.53
#